data_AF-A0A3D1XQU6-F1
#
_entry.id   AF-A0A3D1XQU6-F1
#
_cell.length_a   1.000
_cell.length_b   1.000
_cell.length_c   1.000
_cell.angle_alpha   90.00
_cell.angle_beta   90.00
_cell.angle_gamma   90.00
#
_symmetry.space_group_name_H-M   'P 1'
#
loop_
_entity.id
_entity.type
_entity.pdbx_description
1 polymer ?
#
loop_
_entity_poly.entity_id
_entity_poly.type
_entity_poly.pdbx_seq_one_letter_code
_entity_poly.pdbx_strand_id
1 'polypeptide(L)'
;TFGHIDIMRRALKLFDQVIVAVALNPNKSPLFSLEDRVHFIKEATKNLKNLEIMPFDNLLINLAHSKKASVVIKGLRAISDFEFELQMGLMNRTLDEEIETLFMIPSQ
;
A
#
# COMPACT_ATOMS: atom_id res chain seq x y z
N THR A 1 10.83 2.85 4.66
CA THR A 1 11.25 4.10 5.33
C THR A 1 10.40 4.30 6.57
N PHE A 2 10.78 5.21 7.47
CA PHE A 2 9.98 5.52 8.66
C PHE A 2 8.60 6.09 8.32
N GLY A 3 8.48 6.88 7.25
CA GLY A 3 7.18 7.36 6.74
C GLY A 3 6.22 6.20 6.39
N HIS A 4 6.70 5.14 5.72
CA HIS A 4 5.85 3.97 5.45
C HIS A 4 5.44 3.26 6.75
N ILE A 5 6.34 3.15 7.73
CA ILE A 5 6.06 2.50 9.02
C ILE A 5 5.02 3.31 9.83
N ASP A 6 5.07 4.64 9.78
CA ASP A 6 4.05 5.51 10.38
C ASP A 6 2.66 5.21 9.82
N ILE A 7 2.53 5.20 8.49
CA ILE A 7 1.27 4.89 7.81
C ILE A 7 0.76 3.50 8.20
N MET A 8 1.62 2.47 8.18
CA MET A 8 1.25 1.12 8.61
C MET A 8 0.72 1.08 10.04
N ARG A 9 1.43 1.72 10.99
CA ARG A 9 1.03 1.76 12.40
C ARG A 9 -0.29 2.48 12.63
N ARG A 10 -0.57 3.52 11.86
CA ARG A 10 -1.83 4.27 11.96
C ARG A 10 -2.98 3.53 11.29
N ALA A 11 -2.74 2.88 10.15
CA ALA A 11 -3.71 2.00 9.51
C ALA A 11 -4.13 0.84 10.44
N LEU A 12 -3.18 0.23 11.14
CA LEU A 12 -3.47 -0.86 12.11
C LEU A 12 -4.33 -0.43 13.31
N LYS A 13 -4.57 0.87 13.52
CA LYS A 13 -5.52 1.36 14.55
C LYS A 13 -6.95 1.51 14.01
N LEU A 14 -7.11 1.49 12.69
CA LEU A 14 -8.37 1.75 11.99
C LEU A 14 -8.95 0.49 11.33
N PHE A 15 -8.09 -0.50 11.05
CA PHE A 15 -8.46 -1.71 10.33
C PHE A 15 -8.03 -2.96 11.10
N ASP A 16 -8.85 -4.01 11.04
CA ASP A 16 -8.59 -5.29 11.70
C ASP A 16 -7.35 -5.99 11.13
N GLN A 17 -7.12 -5.85 9.82
CA GLN A 17 -5.99 -6.40 9.08
C GLN A 17 -5.47 -5.37 8.07
N VAL A 18 -4.15 -5.32 7.92
CA VAL A 18 -3.47 -4.47 6.93
C VAL A 18 -2.53 -5.33 6.09
N ILE A 19 -2.57 -5.13 4.77
CA ILE A 19 -1.70 -5.83 3.82
C ILE A 19 -0.78 -4.82 3.17
N VAL A 20 0.53 -5.01 3.31
CA VAL A 20 1.56 -4.27 2.57
C VAL A 20 1.83 -5.02 1.28
N ALA A 21 1.20 -4.55 0.20
CA ALA A 21 1.36 -5.08 -1.14
C ALA A 21 2.60 -4.48 -1.81
N VAL A 22 3.64 -5.29 -2.01
CA VAL A 22 4.90 -4.88 -2.63
C VAL A 22 4.84 -5.16 -4.13
N ALA A 23 4.68 -4.12 -4.94
CA ALA A 23 4.56 -4.27 -6.38
C ALA A 23 5.86 -4.77 -7.03
N LEU A 24 5.73 -5.76 -7.91
CA LEU A 24 6.66 -5.99 -9.00
C LEU A 24 6.37 -4.95 -10.08
N ASN A 25 7.31 -4.04 -10.32
CA ASN A 25 7.18 -3.05 -11.37
C ASN A 25 8.34 -3.20 -12.36
N PRO A 26 8.15 -3.94 -13.47
CA PRO A 26 9.21 -4.18 -14.44
C PRO A 26 9.62 -2.91 -15.21
N ASN A 27 8.75 -1.89 -15.23
CA ASN A 27 9.05 -0.59 -15.86
C ASN A 27 9.89 0.32 -14.97
N LYS A 28 10.17 -0.09 -13.72
CA LYS A 28 11.10 0.58 -12.82
C LYS A 28 12.32 -0.31 -12.62
N SER A 29 13.48 0.32 -12.45
CA SER A 29 14.72 -0.36 -12.04
C SER A 29 14.94 -0.13 -10.53
N PRO A 30 14.25 -0.85 -9.63
CA PRO A 30 14.44 -0.65 -8.19
C PRO A 30 15.86 -1.03 -7.80
N LEU A 31 16.41 -0.30 -6.82
CA LEU A 31 17.74 -0.58 -6.27
C LEU A 31 17.84 -1.96 -5.61
N PHE A 32 16.71 -2.47 -5.09
CA PHE A 32 16.62 -3.74 -4.38
C PHE A 32 15.65 -4.68 -5.09
N SER A 33 15.95 -5.99 -5.04
CA SER A 33 15.07 -7.03 -5.58
C SER A 33 13.69 -7.02 -4.89
N LEU A 34 12.70 -7.69 -5.48
CA LEU A 34 11.39 -7.80 -4.85
C LEU A 34 11.48 -8.55 -3.52
N GLU A 35 12.29 -9.59 -3.49
CA GLU A 35 12.59 -10.45 -2.35
C GLU A 35 13.22 -9.63 -1.23
N ASP A 36 14.25 -8.84 -1.53
CA ASP A 36 14.92 -7.98 -0.55
C ASP A 36 13.96 -6.94 0.02
N ARG A 37 13.14 -6.30 -0.82
CA ARG A 37 12.16 -5.31 -0.36
C ARG A 37 11.14 -5.93 0.59
N VAL A 38 10.62 -7.11 0.26
CA VAL A 38 9.71 -7.85 1.14
C VAL A 38 10.40 -8.22 2.45
N HIS A 39 11.64 -8.70 2.39
CA HIS A 39 12.44 -9.06 3.55
C HIS A 39 12.68 -7.85 4.48
N PHE A 40 13.10 -6.71 3.93
CA PHE A 40 13.33 -5.49 4.71
C PHE A 40 12.07 -5.00 5.42
N ILE A 41 10.92 -5.07 4.77
CA ILE A 41 9.65 -4.67 5.39
C ILE A 41 9.34 -5.63 6.53
N LYS A 42 9.40 -6.95 6.30
CA LYS A 42 9.15 -7.97 7.32
C LYS A 42 10.03 -7.77 8.57
N GLU A 43 11.32 -7.55 8.38
CA GLU A 43 12.24 -7.29 9.51
C GLU A 43 11.91 -5.99 10.25
N ALA A 44 11.60 -4.91 9.52
CA ALA A 44 11.26 -3.62 10.10
C ALA A 44 9.91 -3.63 10.84
N THR A 45 9.00 -4.55 10.50
CA THR A 45 7.65 -4.62 11.04
C THR A 45 7.36 -5.87 11.86
N LYS A 46 8.37 -6.66 12.24
CA LYS A 46 8.19 -7.94 12.95
C LYS A 46 7.39 -7.88 14.26
N ASN A 47 7.37 -6.70 14.91
CA ASN A 47 6.63 -6.48 16.15
C ASN A 47 5.19 -5.98 15.92
N LEU A 48 4.77 -5.73 14.67
CA LEU A 48 3.42 -5.31 14.34
C LEU A 48 2.55 -6.56 14.10
N LYS A 49 1.45 -6.66 14.86
CA LYS A 49 0.43 -7.69 14.66
C LYS A 49 -0.55 -7.26 13.58
N ASN A 50 -1.29 -8.22 13.03
CA ASN A 50 -2.32 -8.00 12.00
C ASN A 50 -1.81 -7.33 10.71
N LEU A 51 -0.52 -7.48 10.42
CA LEU A 51 0.13 -6.95 9.23
C LEU A 51 0.65 -8.11 8.37
N GLU A 52 0.15 -8.23 7.15
CA GLU A 52 0.67 -9.15 6.13
C GLU A 52 1.58 -8.38 5.17
N ILE A 53 2.69 -8.98 4.74
CA ILE A 53 3.58 -8.41 3.72
C ILE A 53 3.69 -9.42 2.59
N MET A 54 3.31 -8.99 1.39
CA MET A 54 3.33 -9.88 0.23
C MET A 54 3.71 -9.16 -1.07
N PRO A 55 4.41 -9.85 -1.98
CA PRO A 55 4.58 -9.36 -3.34
C PRO A 55 3.29 -9.48 -4.14
N PHE A 56 3.15 -8.67 -5.18
CA PHE A 56 2.15 -8.85 -6.24
C PHE A 56 2.67 -8.33 -7.58
N ASP A 57 2.18 -8.90 -8.67
CA ASP A 57 2.60 -8.59 -10.05
C ASP A 57 1.42 -8.31 -11.01
N ASN A 58 0.20 -8.22 -10.48
CA ASN A 58 -1.02 -7.97 -11.23
C ASN A 58 -1.65 -6.61 -10.84
N LEU A 59 -2.90 -6.36 -11.27
CA LEU A 59 -3.62 -5.14 -10.91
C LEU A 59 -3.92 -5.08 -9.42
N LEU A 60 -3.73 -3.90 -8.81
CA LEU A 60 -4.00 -3.67 -7.40
C LEU A 60 -5.43 -4.06 -6.99
N ILE A 61 -6.41 -3.76 -7.85
CA ILE A 61 -7.83 -4.09 -7.64
C ILE A 61 -8.04 -5.60 -7.59
N ASN A 62 -7.37 -6.37 -8.46
CA ASN A 62 -7.44 -7.83 -8.44
C ASN A 62 -6.85 -8.41 -7.14
N LEU A 63 -5.73 -7.84 -6.67
CA LEU A 63 -5.17 -8.23 -5.38
C LEU A 63 -6.15 -7.93 -4.24
N ALA A 64 -6.72 -6.73 -4.22
CA ALA A 64 -7.69 -6.32 -3.22
C ALA A 64 -8.89 -7.28 -3.17
N HIS A 65 -9.48 -7.64 -4.32
CA HIS A 65 -10.53 -8.66 -4.38
C HIS A 65 -10.08 -10.01 -3.84
N SER A 66 -8.91 -10.50 -4.28
CA SER A 66 -8.38 -11.81 -3.85
C SER A 66 -8.20 -11.89 -2.33
N LYS A 67 -7.95 -10.74 -1.70
CA LYS A 67 -7.76 -10.59 -0.25
C LYS A 67 -9.00 -10.10 0.47
N LYS A 68 -10.11 -9.89 -0.24
CA LYS A 68 -11.36 -9.31 0.28
C LYS A 68 -11.11 -7.98 1.00
N ALA A 69 -10.16 -7.20 0.50
CA ALA A 69 -9.84 -5.88 1.02
C ALA A 69 -10.86 -4.87 0.53
N SER A 70 -11.41 -4.08 1.45
CA SER A 70 -12.39 -3.03 1.13
C SER A 70 -11.76 -1.65 0.92
N VAL A 71 -10.50 -1.47 1.31
CA VAL A 71 -9.82 -0.16 1.28
C VAL A 71 -8.37 -0.28 0.80
N VAL A 72 -8.00 0.59 -0.12
CA VAL A 72 -6.62 0.87 -0.52
C VAL A 72 -6.12 2.10 0.21
N ILE A 73 -5.02 1.98 0.96
CA ILE A 73 -4.42 3.09 1.70
C ILE A 73 -3.24 3.67 0.92
N LYS A 74 -3.22 5.00 0.74
CA LYS A 74 -2.14 5.74 0.08
C LYS A 74 -1.61 6.86 0.98
N GLY A 75 -0.28 6.99 1.04
CA GLY A 75 0.38 8.09 1.74
C GLY A 75 0.55 9.31 0.83
N LEU A 76 0.23 10.51 1.30
CA LEU A 76 0.43 11.77 0.55
C LEU A 76 1.42 12.69 1.30
N ARG A 77 2.54 13.05 0.67
CA ARG A 77 3.55 13.93 1.29
C ARG A 77 3.51 15.36 0.75
N ALA A 78 3.29 15.50 -0.55
CA ALA A 78 3.29 16.78 -1.23
C ALA A 78 2.06 16.94 -2.13
N ILE A 79 1.74 18.19 -2.47
CA ILE A 79 0.65 18.52 -3.41
C ILE A 79 0.86 17.81 -4.77
N SER A 80 2.10 17.67 -5.22
CA SER A 80 2.42 16.95 -6.46
C SER A 80 2.07 15.46 -6.42
N ASP A 81 2.11 14.83 -5.24
CA ASP A 81 1.68 13.44 -5.09
C ASP A 81 0.15 13.33 -5.23
N PHE A 82 -0.58 14.37 -4.77
CA PHE A 82 -2.03 14.34 -4.70
C PHE A 82 -2.71 14.27 -6.08
N GLU A 83 -2.28 15.05 -7.08
CA GLU A 83 -2.91 15.01 -8.40
C GLU A 83 -2.82 13.63 -9.05
N PHE A 84 -1.62 13.05 -9.03
CA PHE A 84 -1.39 11.70 -9.57
C PHE A 84 -2.19 10.64 -8.80
N GLU A 85 -2.14 10.69 -7.48
CA GLU A 85 -2.83 9.70 -6.63
C GLU A 85 -4.36 9.85 -6.69
N LEU A 86 -4.88 11.07 -6.86
CA LEU A 86 -6.30 11.33 -7.09
C LEU A 86 -6.76 10.70 -8.40
N GLN A 87 -6.00 10.89 -9.49
CA GLN A 87 -6.32 10.25 -10.78
C GLN A 87 -6.31 8.72 -10.67
N MET A 88 -5.32 8.15 -10.00
CA MET A 88 -5.25 6.71 -9.76
C MET A 88 -6.43 6.19 -8.93
N GLY A 89 -6.83 6.93 -7.88
CA GLY A 89 -8.01 6.61 -7.07
C GLY A 89 -9.31 6.61 -7.88
N LEU A 90 -9.51 7.63 -8.72
CA LEU A 90 -10.69 7.71 -9.60
C LEU A 90 -10.71 6.57 -10.63
N MET A 91 -9.56 6.22 -11.20
CA MET A 91 -9.45 5.10 -12.13
C MET A 91 -9.78 3.76 -11.46
N ASN A 92 -9.23 3.53 -10.25
CA ASN A 92 -9.55 2.33 -9.47
C ASN A 92 -11.04 2.24 -9.15
N ARG A 93 -11.68 3.35 -8.76
CA ARG A 93 -13.13 3.41 -8.53
C ARG A 93 -13.96 3.08 -9.77
N THR A 94 -13.45 3.44 -10.95
CA THR A 94 -14.12 3.11 -12.23
C THR A 94 -14.01 1.61 -12.54
N LEU A 95 -12.92 0.97 -12.09
CA LEU A 95 -12.74 -0.48 -12.25
C LEU A 95 -13.57 -1.27 -11.23
N ASP A 96 -13.70 -0.75 -10.01
CA ASP A 96 -14.52 -1.34 -8.96
C ASP A 96 -14.99 -0.27 -7.96
N GLU A 97 -16.31 -0.12 -7.84
CA GLU A 97 -16.96 0.82 -6.92
C GLU A 97 -17.00 0.31 -5.47
N GLU A 98 -16.73 -0.97 -5.21
CA GLU A 98 -16.74 -1.56 -3.86
C GLU A 98 -15.44 -1.31 -3.09
N ILE A 99 -14.35 -0.98 -3.78
CA ILE A 99 -13.04 -0.71 -3.17
C ILE A 99 -12.81 0.79 -3.02
N GLU A 100 -12.73 1.24 -1.76
CA GLU A 100 -12.46 2.63 -1.43
C GLU A 100 -10.96 2.96 -1.45
N THR A 101 -10.62 4.20 -1.79
CA THR A 101 -9.23 4.70 -1.66
C THR A 101 -9.16 5.73 -0.54
N LEU A 102 -8.34 5.45 0.47
CA LEU A 102 -8.12 6.32 1.64
C LEU A 102 -6.72 6.94 1.58
N PHE A 103 -6.66 8.26 1.64
CA PHE A 103 -5.41 9.01 1.71
C PHE A 103 -5.04 9.37 3.15
N MET A 104 -3.79 9.12 3.51
CA MET A 104 -3.22 9.46 4.81
C MET A 104 -2.01 10.38 4.64
N ILE A 105 -2.02 11.51 5.33
CA ILE A 105 -0.84 12.38 5.41
C ILE A 105 0.11 11.79 6.46
N PRO A 106 1.39 11.50 6.16
CA PRO A 106 2.37 11.02 7.14
C PRO A 106 2.51 12.00 8.31
N SER A 107 2.75 11.47 9.51
CA SER A 107 2.95 12.31 10.71
C SER A 107 4.37 12.88 10.82
N GLN A 108 5.27 12.50 9.91
CA GLN A 108 6.69 12.86 9.85
C GLN A 108 7.14 13.10 8.41
#